data_AF-A0A534NXE6-F1
#
_entry.id   AF-A0A534NXE6-F1
#
_cell.length_a   1.000
_cell.length_b   1.000
_cell.length_c   1.000
_cell.angle_alpha   90.00
_cell.angle_beta   90.00
_cell.angle_gamma   90.00
#
_symmetry.space_group_name_H-M   'P 1'
#
loop_
_entity.id
_entity.type
_entity.pdbx_description
1 polymer ?
#
loop_
_entity_poly.entity_id
_entity_poly.type
_entity_poly.pdbx_seq_one_letter_code
_entity_poly.pdbx_strand_id
1 'polypeptide(L)'
;MLACLQHRAAAGWRCTRCERVLCPACAAPSSGLVVCTHCGALADVIRERRAVLRPFREQVLPALWWPLQREGVFCCAAAAVVLWALGAMGGLGGLIADGIVLAYLFQIVRHTARGGDDFPAPGDFRGFFEDVVGPLFRILLASVWLLGPAMMWAFWSAQGDMARYLESNVLASRSLPVLALLALGAFLFPMSLVAASLPGPISRVLNPLVIVGYAIRLRGDYAILAGFCLLCSLVESLLNAISGPLFSRFPFPALWRDFVLLFVPVAMFRAIGLFVRTFGDVLGYGMASDYLDPVLGAALPRGKVPEIRAPQKPPPPDAIEI
;
A
#
# COMPACT_ATOMS: atom_id res chain seq x y z
N MET A 1 -19.66 11.30 11.23
CA MET A 1 -18.83 11.29 12.46
C MET A 1 -19.74 11.33 13.67
N LEU A 2 -19.47 10.50 14.68
CA LEU A 2 -20.19 10.54 15.95
C LEU A 2 -19.73 11.76 16.77
N ALA A 3 -20.67 12.49 17.36
CA ALA A 3 -20.41 13.67 18.17
C ALA A 3 -20.88 13.44 19.62
N CYS A 4 -20.08 13.89 20.57
CA CYS A 4 -20.46 13.92 21.98
C CYS A 4 -21.59 14.93 22.18
N LEU A 5 -22.72 14.50 22.74
CA LEU A 5 -23.89 15.36 22.93
C LEU A 5 -23.62 16.54 23.87
N GLN A 6 -22.80 16.33 24.91
CA GLN A 6 -22.53 17.35 25.92
C GLN A 6 -21.71 18.53 25.36
N HIS A 7 -20.69 18.23 24.57
CA HIS A 7 -19.70 19.22 24.11
C HIS A 7 -19.77 19.51 22.61
N ARG A 8 -20.64 18.80 21.86
CA ARG A 8 -20.73 18.83 20.40
C ARG A 8 -19.39 18.64 19.68
N ALA A 9 -18.47 17.92 20.32
CA ALA A 9 -17.13 17.62 19.80
C ALA A 9 -17.07 16.18 19.27
N ALA A 10 -16.11 15.91 18.39
CA ALA A 10 -15.89 14.56 17.87
C ALA A 10 -15.66 13.55 19.01
N ALA A 11 -16.34 12.41 18.94
CA ALA A 11 -16.25 11.35 19.93
C ALA A 11 -15.29 10.24 19.47
N GLY A 12 -14.52 9.69 20.42
CA GLY A 12 -13.56 8.61 20.17
C GLY A 12 -13.76 7.38 21.04
N TRP A 13 -14.64 7.44 22.04
CA TRP A 13 -14.93 6.32 22.94
C TRP A 13 -16.43 6.14 23.12
N ARG A 14 -16.86 4.93 23.46
CA ARG A 14 -18.22 4.58 23.83
C ARG A 14 -18.20 3.90 25.19
N CYS A 15 -18.95 4.43 26.15
CA CYS A 15 -19.07 3.83 27.47
C CYS A 15 -19.76 2.46 27.37
N THR A 16 -19.22 1.42 28.03
CA THR A 16 -19.80 0.07 28.03
C THR A 16 -21.07 -0.05 28.87
N ARG A 17 -21.29 0.89 29.81
CA ARG A 17 -22.45 0.88 30.71
C ARG A 17 -23.59 1.80 30.28
N CYS A 18 -23.28 3.05 29.96
CA CYS A 18 -24.31 4.04 29.61
C CYS A 18 -24.40 4.32 28.11
N GLU A 19 -23.59 3.62 27.29
CA GLU A 19 -23.55 3.69 25.82
C GLU A 19 -23.29 5.06 25.21
N ARG A 20 -23.05 6.09 26.04
CA ARG A 20 -22.75 7.45 25.59
C ARG A 20 -21.45 7.47 24.79
N VAL A 21 -21.46 8.24 23.71
CA VAL A 21 -20.27 8.58 22.93
C VAL A 21 -19.52 9.74 23.61
N LEU A 22 -18.24 9.53 23.84
CA LEU A 22 -17.39 10.37 24.68
C LEU A 22 -16.35 11.08 23.80
N CYS A 23 -16.28 12.41 23.93
CA CYS A 23 -15.13 13.19 23.44
C CYS A 23 -13.96 13.12 24.45
N PRO A 24 -12.79 13.67 24.13
CA PRO A 24 -11.65 13.66 25.05
C PRO A 24 -11.93 14.24 26.44
N ALA A 25 -12.87 15.19 26.59
CA ALA A 25 -13.23 15.74 27.89
C ALA A 25 -14.16 14.82 28.72
N CYS A 26 -14.91 13.93 28.07
CA CYS A 26 -15.84 12.99 28.71
C CYS A 26 -15.24 11.60 28.96
N ALA A 27 -14.00 11.39 28.52
CA ALA A 27 -13.23 10.18 28.73
C ALA A 27 -12.04 10.52 29.64
N ALA A 28 -11.80 9.72 30.68
CA ALA A 28 -10.71 9.90 31.62
C ALA A 28 -9.77 8.69 31.60
N PRO A 29 -8.43 8.89 31.71
CA PRO A 29 -7.50 7.78 31.88
C PRO A 29 -7.57 7.23 33.31
N SER A 30 -7.60 5.91 33.47
CA SER A 30 -7.58 5.22 34.76
C SER A 30 -6.79 3.91 34.64
N SER A 31 -5.61 3.84 35.26
CA SER A 31 -4.77 2.62 35.32
C SER A 31 -4.53 1.94 33.96
N GLY A 32 -4.30 2.73 32.90
CA GLY A 32 -4.08 2.22 31.54
C GLY A 32 -5.36 1.93 30.75
N LEU A 33 -6.53 2.09 31.35
CA LEU A 33 -7.84 2.00 30.72
C LEU A 33 -8.47 3.38 30.56
N VAL A 34 -9.54 3.45 29.77
CA VAL A 34 -10.34 4.67 29.60
C VAL A 34 -11.68 4.47 30.28
N VAL A 35 -12.09 5.42 31.10
CA VAL A 35 -13.38 5.40 31.83
C VAL A 35 -14.24 6.60 31.47
N CYS A 36 -15.55 6.42 31.58
CA CYS A 36 -16.54 7.47 31.38
C CYS A 36 -16.56 8.43 32.58
N THR A 37 -16.39 9.74 32.34
CA THR A 37 -16.42 10.74 33.42
C THR A 37 -17.79 10.86 34.12
N HIS A 38 -18.86 10.38 33.46
CA HIS A 38 -20.21 10.48 34.00
C HIS A 38 -20.59 9.31 34.91
N CYS A 39 -20.23 8.07 34.56
CA CYS A 39 -20.70 6.88 35.28
C CYS A 39 -19.57 6.00 35.83
N GLY A 40 -18.31 6.34 35.56
CA GLY A 40 -17.12 5.62 36.03
C GLY A 40 -16.87 4.27 35.33
N ALA A 41 -17.76 3.80 34.47
CA ALA A 41 -17.56 2.53 33.75
C ALA A 41 -16.49 2.64 32.65
N LEU A 42 -15.98 1.49 32.21
CA LEU A 42 -15.03 1.39 31.10
C LEU A 42 -15.61 1.95 29.81
N ALA A 43 -14.74 2.48 28.95
CA ALA A 43 -15.11 2.99 27.65
C ALA A 43 -14.24 2.36 26.56
N ASP A 44 -14.91 1.74 25.58
CA ASP A 44 -14.26 1.14 24.43
C ASP A 44 -13.91 2.21 23.40
N VAL A 45 -12.78 2.05 22.73
CA VAL A 45 -12.38 2.93 21.63
C VAL A 45 -13.31 2.70 20.45
N ILE A 46 -13.95 3.77 19.97
CA ILE A 46 -14.69 3.74 18.71
C ILE A 46 -13.65 3.63 17.60
N ARG A 47 -13.67 2.51 16.90
CA ARG A 47 -12.82 2.27 15.74
C ARG A 47 -13.65 2.28 14.47
N GLU A 48 -13.03 2.72 13.40
CA GLU A 48 -13.63 2.77 12.07
C GLU A 48 -12.62 2.22 11.05
N ARG A 49 -13.10 1.77 9.90
CA ARG A 49 -12.21 1.31 8.83
C ARG A 49 -11.23 2.41 8.43
N ARG A 50 -9.95 2.05 8.32
CA ARG A 50 -8.88 2.95 7.86
C ARG A 50 -9.23 3.65 6.54
N ALA A 51 -9.87 2.93 5.61
CA ALA A 51 -10.34 3.49 4.33
C ALA A 51 -11.32 4.66 4.48
N VAL A 52 -12.11 4.70 5.55
CA VAL A 52 -13.06 5.80 5.83
C VAL A 52 -12.34 6.98 6.47
N LEU A 53 -11.40 6.72 7.38
CA LEU A 53 -10.66 7.76 8.11
C LEU A 53 -9.56 8.41 7.26
N ARG A 54 -8.93 7.63 6.37
CA ARG A 54 -7.87 8.07 5.46
C ARG A 54 -8.16 7.50 4.07
N PRO A 55 -8.99 8.17 3.26
CA PRO A 55 -9.28 7.73 1.90
C PRO A 55 -8.01 7.57 1.06
N PHE A 56 -7.92 6.51 0.25
CA PHE A 56 -6.73 6.24 -0.57
C PHE A 56 -6.43 7.39 -1.54
N ARG A 57 -7.47 8.00 -2.12
CA ARG A 57 -7.36 9.16 -3.03
C ARG A 57 -6.58 10.35 -2.44
N GLU A 58 -6.61 10.53 -1.13
CA GLU A 58 -5.91 11.63 -0.43
C GLU A 58 -4.45 11.27 -0.14
N GLN A 59 -4.12 9.98 -0.14
CA GLN A 59 -2.78 9.46 0.15
C GLN A 59 -1.93 9.24 -1.12
N VAL A 60 -2.56 9.09 -2.29
CA VAL A 60 -1.84 8.73 -3.53
C VAL A 60 -0.95 9.86 -4.05
N LEU A 61 -1.39 11.13 -3.98
CA LEU A 61 -0.58 12.25 -4.46
C LEU A 61 0.70 12.45 -3.63
N PRO A 62 0.65 12.48 -2.29
CA PRO A 62 1.86 12.51 -1.46
C PRO A 62 2.89 11.42 -1.78
N ALA A 63 2.46 10.27 -2.32
CA ALA A 63 3.37 9.19 -2.70
C ALA A 63 4.38 9.59 -3.80
N LEU A 64 4.06 10.58 -4.65
CA LEU A 64 4.99 11.10 -5.66
C LEU A 64 6.15 11.91 -5.06
N TRP A 65 5.91 12.56 -3.92
CA TRP A 65 6.94 13.36 -3.22
C TRP A 65 7.75 12.51 -2.23
N TRP A 66 7.29 11.30 -1.91
CA TRP A 66 7.94 10.42 -0.95
C TRP A 66 9.39 10.05 -1.34
N PRO A 67 9.72 9.72 -2.61
CA PRO A 67 11.11 9.43 -3.00
C PRO A 67 12.02 10.68 -2.99
N LEU A 68 11.46 11.89 -3.04
CA LEU A 68 12.22 13.15 -2.99
C LEU A 68 12.65 13.52 -1.56
N GLN A 69 12.18 12.79 -0.54
CA GLN A 69 12.67 12.95 0.82
C GLN A 69 14.13 12.52 0.93
N ARG A 70 14.85 13.02 1.95
CA ARG A 70 16.28 12.74 2.15
C ARG A 70 16.60 11.24 2.10
N GLU A 71 15.82 10.42 2.79
CA GLU A 71 15.98 8.97 2.83
C GLU A 71 15.71 8.33 1.45
N GLY A 72 14.72 8.83 0.72
CA GLY A 72 14.40 8.37 -0.63
C GLY A 72 15.49 8.69 -1.64
N VAL A 73 16.07 9.88 -1.58
CA VAL A 73 17.21 10.27 -2.41
C VAL A 73 18.40 9.35 -2.16
N PHE A 74 18.73 9.06 -0.88
CA PHE A 74 19.80 8.12 -0.56
C PHE A 74 19.50 6.70 -1.02
N CYS A 75 18.25 6.26 -0.88
CA CYS A 75 17.80 4.96 -1.34
C CYS A 75 17.94 4.82 -2.87
N CYS A 76 17.44 5.80 -3.64
CA CYS A 76 17.58 5.82 -5.10
C CYS A 76 19.05 5.88 -5.51
N ALA A 77 19.89 6.66 -4.82
CA ALA A 77 21.32 6.73 -5.10
C ALA A 77 22.02 5.37 -4.84
N ALA A 78 21.73 4.72 -3.72
CA ALA A 78 22.29 3.42 -3.40
C ALA A 78 21.85 2.34 -4.42
N ALA A 79 20.57 2.30 -4.76
CA ALA A 79 20.05 1.39 -5.78
C ALA A 79 20.66 1.65 -7.16
N ALA A 80 20.85 2.92 -7.56
CA ALA A 80 21.51 3.27 -8.81
C ALA A 80 22.97 2.81 -8.85
N VAL A 81 23.71 2.92 -7.74
CA VAL A 81 25.08 2.41 -7.63
C VAL A 81 25.10 0.89 -7.78
N VAL A 82 24.14 0.17 -7.19
CA VAL A 82 24.02 -1.30 -7.34
C VAL A 82 23.73 -1.67 -8.79
N LEU A 83 22.76 -1.03 -9.43
CA LEU A 83 22.42 -1.23 -10.85
C LEU A 83 23.63 -0.98 -11.75
N TRP A 84 24.31 0.13 -11.55
CA TRP A 84 25.48 0.51 -12.33
C TRP A 84 26.65 -0.48 -12.15
N ALA A 85 27.00 -0.81 -10.91
CA ALA A 85 28.15 -1.67 -10.61
C ALA A 85 27.94 -3.10 -11.10
N LEU A 86 26.77 -3.69 -10.85
CA LEU A 86 26.46 -5.04 -11.29
C LEU A 86 26.15 -5.10 -12.79
N GLY A 87 25.53 -4.05 -13.35
CA GLY A 87 25.31 -3.92 -14.79
C GLY A 87 26.62 -3.87 -15.58
N ALA A 88 27.69 -3.31 -15.01
CA ALA A 88 29.02 -3.32 -15.62
C ALA A 88 29.64 -4.73 -15.76
N MET A 89 29.13 -5.72 -15.02
CA MET A 89 29.54 -7.12 -15.13
C MET A 89 28.86 -7.88 -16.29
N GLY A 90 28.04 -7.20 -17.10
CA GLY A 90 27.32 -7.76 -18.24
C GLY A 90 25.88 -8.17 -17.92
N GLY A 91 25.24 -8.89 -18.86
CA GLY A 91 23.79 -9.13 -18.83
C GLY A 91 23.30 -9.88 -17.58
N LEU A 92 24.03 -10.90 -17.11
CA LEU A 92 23.67 -11.64 -15.90
C LEU A 92 23.76 -10.76 -14.65
N GLY A 93 24.78 -9.91 -14.56
CA GLY A 93 24.94 -8.96 -13.45
C GLY A 93 23.81 -7.93 -13.41
N GLY A 94 23.42 -7.39 -14.57
CA GLY A 94 22.26 -6.51 -14.69
C GLY A 94 20.95 -7.17 -14.22
N LEU A 95 20.67 -8.41 -14.64
CA LEU A 95 19.49 -9.15 -14.19
C LEU A 95 19.46 -9.37 -12.67
N ILE A 96 20.62 -9.66 -12.08
CA ILE A 96 20.73 -9.80 -10.61
C ILE A 96 20.45 -8.45 -9.94
N ALA A 97 20.98 -7.35 -10.49
CA ALA A 97 20.77 -6.01 -9.97
C ALA A 97 19.29 -5.60 -10.02
N ASP A 98 18.62 -5.84 -11.14
CA ASP A 98 17.19 -5.63 -11.31
C ASP A 98 16.41 -6.42 -10.26
N GLY A 99 16.76 -7.70 -10.06
CA GLY A 99 16.16 -8.54 -9.03
C GLY A 99 16.30 -7.96 -7.62
N ILE A 100 17.47 -7.44 -7.26
CA ILE A 100 17.73 -6.81 -5.95
C ILE A 100 16.90 -5.53 -5.78
N VAL A 101 16.87 -4.66 -6.78
CA VAL A 101 16.04 -3.43 -6.73
C VAL A 101 14.58 -3.78 -6.60
N LEU A 102 14.13 -4.78 -7.36
CA LEU A 102 12.76 -5.24 -7.35
C LEU A 102 12.34 -5.85 -6.00
N ALA A 103 13.23 -6.64 -5.39
CA ALA A 103 13.08 -7.14 -4.02
C ALA A 103 12.82 -5.99 -3.04
N TYR A 104 13.64 -4.94 -3.13
CA TYR A 104 13.53 -3.76 -2.29
C TYR A 104 12.21 -3.00 -2.53
N LEU A 105 11.78 -2.85 -3.78
CA LEU A 105 10.48 -2.26 -4.12
C LEU A 105 9.30 -3.04 -3.50
N PHE A 106 9.36 -4.37 -3.52
CA PHE A 106 8.37 -5.21 -2.82
C PHE A 106 8.41 -5.02 -1.31
N GLN A 107 9.60 -4.81 -0.76
CA GLN A 107 9.74 -4.51 0.66
C GLN A 107 9.12 -3.17 1.02
N ILE A 108 9.23 -2.14 0.16
CA ILE A 108 8.51 -0.87 0.34
C ILE A 108 7.00 -1.12 0.43
N VAL A 109 6.43 -1.96 -0.44
CA VAL A 109 5.00 -2.30 -0.39
C VAL A 109 4.62 -2.94 0.94
N ARG A 110 5.38 -3.95 1.40
CA ARG A 110 5.10 -4.67 2.65
C ARG A 110 5.26 -3.78 3.88
N HIS A 111 6.33 -2.96 3.92
CA HIS A 111 6.59 -2.02 5.00
C HIS A 111 5.48 -0.97 5.11
N THR A 112 5.12 -0.37 3.97
CA THR A 112 4.02 0.58 3.86
C THR A 112 2.68 -0.05 4.27
N ALA A 113 2.41 -1.29 3.83
CA ALA A 113 1.20 -2.03 4.16
C ALA A 113 1.05 -2.27 5.67
N ARG A 114 2.16 -2.47 6.39
CA ARG A 114 2.21 -2.60 7.87
C ARG A 114 2.09 -1.27 8.60
N GLY A 115 2.08 -0.16 7.88
CA GLY A 115 1.92 1.17 8.42
C GLY A 115 3.22 1.95 8.63
N GLY A 116 4.35 1.43 8.13
CA GLY A 116 5.60 2.18 8.07
C GLY A 116 5.48 3.37 7.11
N ASP A 117 6.01 4.52 7.51
CA ASP A 117 5.98 5.76 6.72
C ASP A 117 7.39 6.22 6.28
N ASP A 118 8.41 5.57 6.81
CA ASP A 118 9.84 5.64 6.50
C ASP A 118 10.26 4.57 5.47
N PHE A 119 11.52 4.60 5.04
CA PHE A 119 12.09 3.60 4.13
C PHE A 119 12.44 2.30 4.85
N PRO A 120 12.28 1.12 4.22
CA PRO A 120 12.68 -0.15 4.82
C PRO A 120 14.16 -0.18 5.20
N ALA A 121 14.48 -0.71 6.38
CA ALA A 121 15.85 -0.87 6.83
C ALA A 121 16.45 -2.18 6.28
N PRO A 122 17.79 -2.29 6.19
CA PRO A 122 18.45 -3.54 5.79
C PRO A 122 18.10 -4.75 6.68
N GLY A 123 17.72 -4.51 7.93
CA GLY A 123 17.29 -5.55 8.86
C GLY A 123 15.93 -6.17 8.55
N ASP A 124 15.14 -5.58 7.66
CA ASP A 124 13.81 -6.09 7.30
C ASP A 124 13.84 -7.23 6.27
N PHE A 125 15.03 -7.56 5.74
CA PHE A 125 15.27 -8.68 4.84
C PHE A 125 15.41 -10.00 5.62
N ARG A 126 14.68 -11.02 5.20
CA ARG A 126 14.66 -12.37 5.77
C ARG A 126 15.64 -13.31 5.08
N GLY A 127 15.88 -13.11 3.78
CA GLY A 127 16.88 -13.86 3.04
C GLY A 127 16.81 -13.69 1.53
N PHE A 128 17.89 -14.06 0.83
CA PHE A 128 18.01 -13.88 -0.62
C PHE A 128 16.90 -14.59 -1.41
N PHE A 129 16.59 -15.86 -1.11
CA PHE A 129 15.57 -16.59 -1.86
C PHE A 129 14.15 -16.07 -1.61
N GLU A 130 13.84 -15.75 -0.35
CA GLU A 130 12.50 -15.30 0.05
C GLU A 130 12.18 -13.89 -0.44
N ASP A 131 13.18 -13.01 -0.42
CA ASP A 131 12.99 -11.60 -0.74
C ASP A 131 13.45 -11.20 -2.15
N VAL A 132 14.37 -11.94 -2.79
CA VAL A 132 14.83 -11.63 -4.16
C VAL A 132 14.17 -12.55 -5.18
N VAL A 133 14.37 -13.87 -5.04
CA VAL A 133 13.90 -14.85 -6.04
C VAL A 133 12.36 -14.92 -6.05
N GLY A 134 11.73 -14.98 -4.88
CA GLY A 134 10.28 -15.03 -4.75
C GLY A 134 9.55 -13.87 -5.45
N PRO A 135 9.84 -12.61 -5.11
CA PRO A 135 9.23 -11.45 -5.77
C PRO A 135 9.48 -11.37 -7.27
N LEU A 136 10.69 -11.73 -7.74
CA LEU A 136 11.01 -11.74 -9.16
C LEU A 136 10.10 -12.72 -9.94
N PHE A 137 9.96 -13.96 -9.45
CA PHE A 137 9.03 -14.92 -10.05
C PHE A 137 7.59 -14.41 -10.03
N ARG A 138 7.16 -13.77 -8.95
CA ARG A 138 5.79 -13.26 -8.85
C ARG A 138 5.51 -12.11 -9.79
N ILE A 139 6.48 -11.23 -10.08
CA ILE A 139 6.31 -10.18 -11.09
C ILE A 139 6.29 -10.76 -12.49
N LEU A 140 7.15 -11.74 -12.79
CA LEU A 140 7.10 -12.44 -14.07
C LEU A 140 5.71 -13.05 -14.31
N LEU A 141 5.07 -13.57 -13.26
CA LEU A 141 3.70 -14.05 -13.35
C LEU A 141 2.67 -12.91 -13.41
N ALA A 142 2.91 -11.80 -12.70
CA ALA A 142 2.06 -10.61 -12.76
C ALA A 142 2.06 -9.97 -14.16
N SER A 143 3.21 -9.97 -14.86
CA SER A 143 3.39 -9.40 -16.20
C SER A 143 2.69 -10.21 -17.29
N VAL A 144 2.31 -11.47 -17.02
CA VAL A 144 1.40 -12.24 -17.87
C VAL A 144 0.09 -11.49 -18.07
N TRP A 145 -0.40 -10.73 -17.09
CA TRP A 145 -1.60 -9.91 -17.26
C TRP A 145 -1.39 -8.70 -18.16
N LEU A 146 -0.18 -8.14 -18.16
CA LEU A 146 0.17 -6.99 -18.98
C LEU A 146 0.31 -7.39 -20.46
N LEU A 147 1.05 -8.46 -20.73
CA LEU A 147 1.45 -8.84 -22.10
C LEU A 147 0.72 -10.07 -22.63
N GLY A 148 0.30 -10.98 -21.76
CA GLY A 148 -0.23 -12.30 -22.14
C GLY A 148 -1.42 -12.26 -23.08
N PRO A 149 -2.50 -11.50 -22.80
CA PRO A 149 -3.64 -11.42 -23.71
C PRO A 149 -3.26 -10.90 -25.11
N ALA A 150 -2.41 -9.87 -25.18
CA ALA A 150 -1.93 -9.31 -26.45
C ALA A 150 -1.05 -10.31 -27.20
N MET A 151 -0.13 -10.99 -26.51
CA MET A 151 0.73 -12.03 -27.10
C MET A 151 -0.06 -13.23 -27.60
N MET A 152 -1.07 -13.67 -26.85
CA MET A 152 -1.94 -14.79 -27.23
C MET A 152 -2.76 -14.44 -28.49
N TRP A 153 -3.30 -13.23 -28.57
CA TRP A 153 -4.01 -12.74 -29.75
C TRP A 153 -3.07 -12.62 -30.95
N ALA A 154 -1.86 -12.09 -30.75
CA ALA A 154 -0.83 -12.00 -31.78
C ALA A 154 -0.47 -13.38 -32.34
N PHE A 155 -0.22 -14.36 -31.46
CA PHE A 155 0.11 -15.73 -31.82
C PHE A 155 -1.00 -16.40 -32.64
N TRP A 156 -2.25 -16.25 -32.19
CA TRP A 156 -3.41 -16.75 -32.93
C TRP A 156 -3.52 -16.09 -34.31
N SER A 157 -3.42 -14.77 -34.36
CA SER A 157 -3.56 -14.00 -35.61
C SER A 157 -2.47 -14.32 -36.61
N ALA A 158 -1.28 -14.70 -36.12
CA ALA A 158 -0.16 -15.16 -36.92
C ALA A 158 -0.24 -16.64 -37.34
N GLN A 159 -1.35 -17.34 -37.04
CA GLN A 159 -1.54 -18.76 -37.30
C GLN A 159 -0.43 -19.64 -36.71
N GLY A 160 0.15 -19.22 -35.57
CA GLY A 160 1.23 -19.92 -34.88
C GLY A 160 2.66 -19.55 -35.34
N ASP A 161 2.83 -18.73 -36.37
CA ASP A 161 4.16 -18.29 -36.85
C ASP A 161 4.55 -16.93 -36.24
N MET A 162 5.12 -16.97 -35.03
CA MET A 162 5.52 -15.77 -34.30
C MET A 162 6.65 -15.00 -34.98
N ALA A 163 7.52 -15.67 -35.75
CA ALA A 163 8.59 -15.00 -36.49
C ALA A 163 8.00 -14.03 -37.52
N ARG A 164 6.98 -14.50 -38.24
CA ARG A 164 6.21 -13.67 -39.19
C ARG A 164 5.53 -12.49 -38.52
N TYR A 165 5.04 -12.65 -37.28
CA TYR A 165 4.42 -11.57 -36.52
C TYR A 165 5.44 -10.50 -36.10
N LEU A 166 6.61 -10.91 -35.60
CA LEU A 166 7.67 -9.99 -35.17
C LEU A 166 8.33 -9.26 -36.35
N GLU A 167 8.45 -9.92 -37.50
CA GLU A 167 8.94 -9.31 -38.74
C GLU A 167 7.90 -8.41 -39.41
N SER A 168 6.61 -8.73 -39.24
CA SER A 168 5.55 -7.89 -39.76
C SER A 168 5.49 -6.57 -39.00
N ASN A 169 5.23 -5.47 -39.72
CA ASN A 169 4.88 -4.18 -39.14
C ASN A 169 3.59 -4.23 -38.30
N VAL A 170 3.11 -5.38 -37.81
CA VAL A 170 1.86 -5.51 -37.06
C VAL A 170 1.99 -4.95 -35.64
N LEU A 171 3.16 -5.02 -35.02
CA LEU A 171 3.47 -4.23 -33.82
C LEU A 171 3.45 -2.71 -34.11
N ALA A 172 3.84 -2.32 -35.33
CA ALA A 172 3.73 -0.94 -35.81
C ALA A 172 2.32 -0.59 -36.35
N SER A 173 1.47 -1.57 -36.67
CA SER A 173 0.25 -1.38 -37.46
C SER A 173 -0.92 -0.81 -36.66
N ARG A 174 -0.71 -0.47 -35.38
CA ARG A 174 -1.75 0.08 -34.50
C ARG A 174 -3.06 -0.71 -34.62
N SER A 175 -2.96 -2.04 -34.74
CA SER A 175 -4.17 -2.86 -34.83
C SER A 175 -4.96 -2.63 -33.54
N LEU A 176 -6.15 -2.03 -33.69
CA LEU A 176 -7.03 -1.65 -32.59
C LEU A 176 -7.16 -2.75 -31.52
N PRO A 177 -7.24 -4.05 -31.88
CA PRO A 177 -7.32 -5.13 -30.89
C PRO A 177 -6.09 -5.26 -29.99
N VAL A 178 -4.87 -5.14 -30.51
CA VAL A 178 -3.63 -5.25 -29.70
C VAL A 178 -3.55 -4.10 -28.71
N LEU A 179 -3.82 -2.88 -29.16
CA LEU A 179 -3.83 -1.71 -28.30
C LEU A 179 -4.89 -1.82 -27.21
N ALA A 180 -6.08 -2.32 -27.54
CA ALA A 180 -7.14 -2.56 -26.55
C ALA A 180 -6.73 -3.63 -25.51
N LEU A 181 -6.09 -4.72 -25.93
CA LEU A 181 -5.62 -5.77 -25.04
C LEU A 181 -4.46 -5.32 -24.16
N LEU A 182 -3.53 -4.51 -24.68
CA LEU A 182 -2.47 -3.88 -23.89
C LEU A 182 -3.03 -2.88 -22.90
N ALA A 183 -4.03 -2.08 -23.28
CA ALA A 183 -4.70 -1.16 -22.37
C ALA A 183 -5.42 -1.90 -21.24
N LEU A 184 -6.11 -3.01 -21.56
CA LEU A 184 -6.72 -3.89 -20.56
C LEU A 184 -5.66 -4.51 -19.64
N GLY A 185 -4.55 -4.98 -20.21
CA GLY A 185 -3.44 -5.55 -19.44
C GLY A 185 -2.80 -4.53 -18.51
N ALA A 186 -2.54 -3.31 -19.00
CA ALA A 186 -2.04 -2.19 -18.20
C ALA A 186 -3.02 -1.79 -17.09
N PHE A 187 -4.33 -1.88 -17.34
CA PHE A 187 -5.34 -1.66 -16.32
C PHE A 187 -5.39 -2.76 -15.26
N LEU A 188 -5.15 -4.02 -15.60
CA LEU A 188 -5.18 -5.16 -14.65
C LEU A 188 -3.87 -5.40 -13.90
N PHE A 189 -2.75 -4.98 -14.49
CA PHE A 189 -1.40 -5.21 -13.96
C PHE A 189 -1.17 -4.66 -12.54
N PRO A 190 -1.67 -3.48 -12.15
CA PRO A 190 -1.53 -2.99 -10.77
C PRO A 190 -2.14 -3.93 -9.73
N MET A 191 -3.30 -4.54 -10.02
CA MET A 191 -3.91 -5.52 -9.11
C MET A 191 -3.13 -6.84 -9.08
N SER A 192 -2.54 -7.28 -10.19
CA SER A 192 -1.66 -8.47 -10.19
C SER A 192 -0.37 -8.20 -9.40
N LEU A 193 0.18 -6.99 -9.46
CA LEU A 193 1.29 -6.54 -8.62
C LEU A 193 0.90 -6.49 -7.13
N VAL A 194 -0.28 -5.98 -6.80
CA VAL A 194 -0.83 -6.05 -5.43
C VAL A 194 -0.87 -7.51 -4.98
N ALA A 195 -1.50 -8.41 -5.74
CA ALA A 195 -1.58 -9.82 -5.40
C ALA A 195 -0.20 -10.48 -5.26
N ALA A 196 0.76 -10.12 -6.11
CA ALA A 196 2.15 -10.58 -6.03
C ALA A 196 2.85 -10.12 -4.74
N SER A 197 2.55 -8.91 -4.26
CA SER A 197 3.19 -8.35 -3.06
C SER A 197 2.73 -9.01 -1.75
N LEU A 198 1.53 -9.61 -1.74
CA LEU A 198 0.91 -10.20 -0.56
C LEU A 198 1.43 -11.63 -0.31
N PRO A 199 1.66 -12.03 0.95
CA PRO A 199 1.92 -13.43 1.28
C PRO A 199 0.68 -14.28 0.92
N GLY A 200 0.89 -15.35 0.17
CA GLY A 200 -0.19 -16.17 -0.38
C GLY A 200 0.28 -17.11 -1.48
N PRO A 201 -0.58 -18.05 -1.90
CA PRO A 201 -0.27 -18.99 -2.97
C PRO A 201 -0.17 -18.26 -4.31
N ILE A 202 0.82 -18.67 -5.12
CA ILE A 202 1.12 -18.10 -6.45
C ILE A 202 -0.09 -18.13 -7.38
N SER A 203 -0.97 -19.12 -7.25
CA SER A 203 -2.20 -19.24 -8.04
C SER A 203 -3.12 -18.03 -7.94
N ARG A 204 -3.08 -17.26 -6.84
CA ARG A 204 -3.87 -16.00 -6.73
C ARG A 204 -3.37 -14.91 -7.69
N VAL A 205 -2.07 -14.87 -7.98
CA VAL A 205 -1.46 -13.90 -8.90
C VAL A 205 -1.89 -14.16 -10.34
N LEU A 206 -2.23 -15.41 -10.68
CA LEU A 206 -2.66 -15.83 -12.02
C LEU A 206 -4.16 -16.09 -12.12
N ASN A 207 -4.95 -15.83 -11.08
CA ASN A 207 -6.38 -16.10 -11.12
C ASN A 207 -7.15 -14.87 -11.65
N PRO A 208 -7.72 -14.92 -12.88
CA PRO A 208 -8.48 -13.79 -13.44
C PRO A 208 -9.65 -13.38 -12.56
N LEU A 209 -10.35 -14.36 -11.97
CA LEU A 209 -11.55 -14.09 -11.18
C LEU A 209 -11.22 -13.32 -9.90
N VAL A 210 -10.05 -13.59 -9.32
CA VAL A 210 -9.56 -12.89 -8.13
C VAL A 210 -9.17 -11.45 -8.50
N ILE A 211 -8.37 -11.26 -9.55
CA ILE A 211 -7.89 -9.95 -9.98
C ILE A 211 -9.03 -9.06 -10.44
N VAL A 212 -9.87 -9.54 -11.36
CA VAL A 212 -11.04 -8.81 -11.86
C VAL A 212 -12.05 -8.61 -10.74
N GLY A 213 -12.26 -9.60 -9.87
CA GLY A 213 -13.14 -9.51 -8.72
C GLY A 213 -12.73 -8.38 -7.76
N TYR A 214 -11.44 -8.25 -7.44
CA TYR A 214 -10.95 -7.16 -6.60
C TYR A 214 -11.06 -5.80 -7.30
N ALA A 215 -10.73 -5.72 -8.60
CA ALA A 215 -10.86 -4.49 -9.37
C ALA A 215 -12.32 -3.98 -9.38
N ILE A 216 -13.29 -4.88 -9.61
CA ILE A 216 -14.72 -4.56 -9.59
C ILE A 216 -15.22 -4.23 -8.19
N ARG A 217 -14.69 -4.89 -7.15
CA ARG A 217 -15.10 -4.67 -5.75
C ARG A 217 -14.64 -3.30 -5.24
N LEU A 218 -13.43 -2.88 -5.59
CA LEU A 218 -12.82 -1.63 -5.11
C LEU A 218 -13.10 -0.42 -6.02
N ARG A 219 -13.63 -0.65 -7.24
CA ARG A 219 -14.17 0.36 -8.17
C ARG A 219 -13.28 1.62 -8.29
N GLY A 220 -13.75 2.76 -7.77
CA GLY A 220 -13.12 4.06 -7.92
C GLY A 220 -11.72 4.13 -7.33
N ASP A 221 -11.49 3.52 -6.16
CA ASP A 221 -10.16 3.50 -5.53
C ASP A 221 -9.16 2.70 -6.38
N TYR A 222 -9.62 1.61 -6.99
CA TYR A 222 -8.80 0.84 -7.93
C TYR A 222 -8.50 1.63 -9.21
N ALA A 223 -9.48 2.32 -9.79
CA ALA A 223 -9.28 3.15 -10.96
C ALA A 223 -8.24 4.26 -10.71
N ILE A 224 -8.22 4.83 -9.49
CA ILE A 224 -7.18 5.78 -9.06
C ILE A 224 -5.81 5.11 -9.01
N LEU A 225 -5.69 3.92 -8.42
CA LEU A 225 -4.41 3.19 -8.38
C LEU A 225 -3.92 2.87 -9.80
N ALA A 226 -4.81 2.36 -10.67
CA ALA A 226 -4.47 2.00 -12.03
C ALA A 226 -4.05 3.22 -12.86
N GLY A 227 -4.81 4.32 -12.77
CA GLY A 227 -4.45 5.59 -13.41
C GLY A 227 -3.13 6.15 -12.89
N PHE A 228 -2.85 6.01 -11.60
CA PHE A 228 -1.58 6.41 -11.00
C PHE A 228 -0.41 5.59 -11.55
N CYS A 229 -0.53 4.26 -11.58
CA CYS A 229 0.53 3.39 -12.12
C CYS A 229 0.76 3.65 -13.62
N LEU A 230 -0.31 3.90 -14.38
CA LEU A 230 -0.20 4.27 -15.80
C LEU A 230 0.53 5.61 -15.95
N LEU A 231 0.17 6.63 -15.15
CA LEU A 231 0.85 7.92 -15.15
C LEU A 231 2.34 7.78 -14.80
N CYS A 232 2.68 7.00 -13.77
CA CYS A 232 4.06 6.67 -13.43
C CYS A 232 4.78 6.04 -14.63
N SER A 233 4.17 5.04 -15.27
CA SER A 233 4.78 4.37 -16.44
C SER A 233 5.04 5.33 -17.61
N LEU A 234 4.12 6.28 -17.85
CA LEU A 234 4.28 7.33 -18.88
C LEU A 234 5.39 8.31 -18.50
N VAL A 235 5.46 8.74 -17.23
CA VAL A 235 6.51 9.63 -16.72
C VAL A 235 7.87 8.95 -16.81
N GLU A 236 7.98 7.68 -16.41
CA GLU A 236 9.22 6.90 -16.51
C GLU A 236 9.68 6.78 -17.96
N SER A 237 8.76 6.48 -18.89
CA SER A 237 9.05 6.42 -20.32
C SER A 237 9.57 7.75 -20.87
N LEU A 238 8.96 8.86 -20.45
CA LEU A 238 9.39 10.21 -20.82
C LEU A 238 10.76 10.55 -20.23
N LEU A 239 10.98 10.27 -18.94
CA LEU A 239 12.27 10.47 -18.28
C LEU A 239 13.36 9.63 -18.94
N ASN A 240 13.07 8.39 -19.32
CA ASN A 240 14.02 7.52 -20.01
C ASN A 240 14.41 8.09 -21.38
N ALA A 241 13.44 8.60 -22.15
CA ALA A 241 13.68 9.24 -23.43
C ALA A 241 14.55 10.51 -23.32
N ILE A 242 14.39 11.29 -22.24
CA ILE A 242 15.13 12.55 -22.03
C ILE A 242 16.51 12.30 -21.38
N SER A 243 16.59 11.38 -20.42
CA SER A 243 17.79 11.14 -19.61
C SER A 243 18.96 10.58 -20.42
N GLY A 244 18.69 9.75 -21.44
CA GLY A 244 19.72 9.24 -22.35
C GLY A 244 20.58 10.34 -22.99
N PRO A 245 19.99 11.25 -23.79
CA PRO A 245 20.75 12.35 -24.37
C PRO A 245 21.28 13.34 -23.32
N LEU A 246 20.52 13.62 -22.26
CA LEU A 246 20.90 14.57 -21.21
C LEU A 246 22.18 14.16 -20.47
N PHE A 247 22.26 12.89 -20.04
CA PHE A 247 23.37 12.38 -19.25
C PHE A 247 24.51 11.81 -20.08
N SER A 248 24.36 11.69 -21.41
CA SER A 248 25.42 11.21 -22.31
C SER A 248 26.77 11.95 -22.17
N ARG A 249 26.75 13.19 -21.67
CA ARG A 249 27.93 14.04 -21.44
C ARG A 249 28.51 13.95 -20.03
N PHE A 250 27.84 13.26 -19.10
CA PHE A 250 28.24 13.15 -17.71
C PHE A 250 29.14 11.92 -17.49
N PRO A 251 30.01 11.94 -16.47
CA PRO A 251 30.70 10.72 -16.05
C PRO A 251 29.67 9.70 -15.56
N PHE A 252 29.81 8.45 -16.00
CA PHE A 252 28.90 7.35 -15.66
C PHE A 252 27.44 7.62 -16.07
N PRO A 253 27.14 7.76 -17.38
CA PRO A 253 25.81 8.16 -17.86
C PRO A 253 24.68 7.23 -17.38
N ALA A 254 24.95 5.91 -17.30
CA ALA A 254 24.00 4.93 -16.80
C ALA A 254 23.64 5.17 -15.32
N LEU A 255 24.61 5.50 -14.46
CA LEU A 255 24.37 5.76 -13.05
C LEU A 255 23.38 6.90 -12.84
N TRP A 256 23.56 8.03 -13.53
CA TRP A 256 22.67 9.19 -13.43
C TRP A 256 21.28 8.92 -13.99
N ARG A 257 21.22 8.20 -15.13
CA ARG A 257 19.95 7.76 -15.70
C ARG A 257 19.18 6.90 -14.71
N ASP A 258 19.81 5.85 -14.18
CA ASP A 258 19.16 4.90 -13.28
C ASP A 258 18.75 5.58 -11.97
N PHE A 259 19.58 6.48 -11.44
CA PHE A 259 19.24 7.33 -10.29
C PHE A 259 17.95 8.12 -10.50
N VAL A 260 17.81 8.80 -11.65
CA VAL A 260 16.60 9.59 -11.96
C VAL A 260 15.39 8.69 -12.19
N LEU A 261 15.58 7.57 -12.90
CA LEU A 261 14.48 6.65 -13.22
C LEU A 261 13.90 5.99 -11.97
N LEU A 262 14.72 5.67 -10.96
CA LEU A 262 14.30 4.99 -9.74
C LEU A 262 13.28 5.77 -8.89
N PHE A 263 13.19 7.10 -9.02
CA PHE A 263 12.17 7.88 -8.30
C PHE A 263 10.75 7.42 -8.64
N VAL A 264 10.51 7.04 -9.90
CA VAL A 264 9.19 6.66 -10.39
C VAL A 264 8.69 5.31 -9.83
N PRO A 265 9.43 4.18 -9.95
CA PRO A 265 9.00 2.93 -9.37
C PRO A 265 8.94 2.99 -7.84
N VAL A 266 9.81 3.75 -7.16
CA VAL A 266 9.70 3.92 -5.70
C VAL A 266 8.37 4.59 -5.32
N ALA A 267 7.94 5.64 -6.03
CA ALA A 267 6.63 6.26 -5.82
C ALA A 267 5.47 5.29 -6.14
N MET A 268 5.58 4.55 -7.24
CA MET A 268 4.58 3.56 -7.66
C MET A 268 4.39 2.46 -6.60
N PHE A 269 5.47 1.86 -6.13
CA PHE A 269 5.43 0.80 -5.12
C PHE A 269 4.99 1.33 -3.75
N ARG A 270 5.33 2.58 -3.39
CA ARG A 270 4.75 3.24 -2.20
C ARG A 270 3.23 3.37 -2.32
N ALA A 271 2.70 3.78 -3.46
CA ALA A 271 1.25 3.88 -3.68
C ALA A 271 0.55 2.51 -3.61
N ILE A 272 1.15 1.46 -4.19
CA ILE A 272 0.67 0.07 -4.05
C ILE A 272 0.63 -0.33 -2.57
N GLY A 273 1.68 -0.02 -1.79
CA GLY A 273 1.72 -0.25 -0.36
C GLY A 273 0.60 0.47 0.40
N LEU A 274 0.33 1.75 0.08
CA LEU A 274 -0.75 2.54 0.68
C LEU A 274 -2.13 1.96 0.34
N PHE A 275 -2.29 1.43 -0.87
CA PHE A 275 -3.51 0.74 -1.27
C PHE A 275 -3.74 -0.52 -0.42
N VAL A 276 -2.71 -1.35 -0.25
CA VAL A 276 -2.77 -2.53 0.64
C VAL A 276 -3.03 -2.14 2.09
N ARG A 277 -2.36 -1.09 2.60
CA ARG A 277 -2.58 -0.56 3.95
C ARG A 277 -4.04 -0.19 4.19
N THR A 278 -4.70 0.33 3.15
CA THR A 278 -6.06 0.87 3.21
C THR A 278 -7.14 -0.21 3.05
N PHE A 279 -6.92 -1.18 2.16
CA PHE A 279 -7.91 -2.19 1.75
C PHE A 279 -7.50 -3.64 2.02
N GLY A 280 -6.48 -3.86 2.85
CA GLY A 280 -5.94 -5.20 3.05
C GLY A 280 -6.96 -6.21 3.60
N ASP A 281 -7.92 -5.78 4.43
CA ASP A 281 -9.03 -6.65 4.87
C ASP A 281 -9.88 -7.17 3.69
N VAL A 282 -10.14 -6.33 2.70
CA VAL A 282 -10.87 -6.68 1.47
C VAL A 282 -10.03 -7.61 0.58
N LEU A 283 -8.72 -7.38 0.54
CA LEU A 283 -7.75 -8.17 -0.22
C LEU A 283 -7.39 -9.51 0.46
N GLY A 284 -7.88 -9.75 1.70
CA GLY A 284 -7.55 -10.94 2.47
C GLY A 284 -6.12 -10.95 3.03
N TYR A 285 -5.55 -9.76 3.25
CA TYR A 285 -4.26 -9.56 3.91
C TYR A 285 -4.51 -9.14 5.36
N GLY A 286 -4.04 -9.90 6.35
CA GLY A 286 -4.23 -9.59 7.78
C GLY A 286 -5.67 -9.83 8.28
N MET A 287 -5.90 -9.53 9.57
CA MET A 287 -7.23 -9.68 10.19
C MET A 287 -8.03 -8.39 10.02
N ALA A 288 -9.36 -8.48 9.92
CA ALA A 288 -10.21 -7.30 9.76
C ALA A 288 -10.03 -6.26 10.90
N SER A 289 -9.68 -6.71 12.10
CA SER A 289 -9.36 -5.86 13.26
C SER A 289 -8.13 -4.96 13.05
N ASP A 290 -7.19 -5.38 12.21
CA ASP A 290 -5.91 -4.68 11.96
C ASP A 290 -6.11 -3.44 11.06
N TYR A 291 -7.27 -3.36 10.41
CA TYR A 291 -7.70 -2.26 9.53
C TYR A 291 -8.69 -1.31 10.20
N LEU A 292 -8.89 -1.47 11.51
CA LEU A 292 -9.71 -0.58 12.32
C LEU A 292 -8.83 0.37 13.10
N ASP A 293 -8.86 1.64 12.72
CA ASP A 293 -8.13 2.71 13.40
C ASP A 293 -9.06 3.48 14.36
N PRO A 294 -8.55 4.02 15.47
CA PRO A 294 -9.32 4.89 16.36
C PRO A 294 -9.84 6.12 15.60
N VAL A 295 -11.12 6.46 15.78
CA VAL A 295 -11.74 7.61 15.07
C VAL A 295 -11.06 8.94 15.39
N LEU A 296 -10.54 9.11 16.61
CA LEU A 296 -9.78 10.30 17.01
C LEU A 296 -8.26 10.15 16.86
N GLY A 297 -7.78 9.10 16.18
CA GLY A 297 -6.35 8.84 15.99
C GLY A 297 -5.61 8.74 17.33
N ALA A 298 -4.59 9.58 17.51
CA ALA A 298 -3.74 9.60 18.70
C ALA A 298 -4.27 10.49 19.85
N ALA A 299 -5.50 11.03 19.76
CA ALA A 299 -6.03 11.88 20.81
C ALA A 299 -6.21 11.12 22.13
N LEU A 300 -5.68 11.69 23.22
CA LEU A 300 -5.75 11.09 24.55
C LEU A 300 -7.00 11.58 25.34
N PRO A 301 -7.54 10.75 26.23
CA PRO A 301 -8.57 11.17 27.19
C PRO A 301 -8.02 12.26 28.13
N ARG A 302 -8.83 13.26 28.43
CA ARG A 302 -8.47 14.46 29.24
C ARG A 302 -9.43 14.71 30.41
N GLY A 303 -10.49 13.92 30.52
CA GLY A 303 -11.43 13.99 31.63
C GLY A 303 -10.79 13.57 32.95
N LYS A 304 -11.43 13.97 34.06
CA LYS A 304 -11.05 13.52 35.41
C LYS A 304 -11.84 12.25 35.76
N VAL A 305 -11.16 11.29 36.39
CA VAL A 305 -11.85 10.09 36.90
C VAL A 305 -12.87 10.54 37.96
N PRO A 306 -14.14 10.14 37.83
CA PRO A 306 -15.14 10.50 38.82
C PRO A 306 -14.75 9.83 40.15
N GLU A 307 -14.77 10.60 41.24
CA GLU A 307 -14.60 10.04 42.57
C GLU A 307 -15.71 9.02 42.79
N ILE A 308 -15.34 7.74 42.90
CA ILE A 308 -16.27 6.69 43.26
C ILE A 308 -16.70 7.01 44.68
N ARG A 309 -17.91 7.55 44.82
CA ARG A 309 -18.50 7.83 46.12
C ARG A 309 -18.46 6.52 46.90
N ALA A 310 -17.68 6.48 47.98
CA ALA A 310 -17.54 5.29 48.80
C ALA A 310 -18.95 4.76 49.14
N PRO A 311 -19.18 3.43 49.10
CA PRO A 311 -20.46 2.89 49.46
C PRO A 311 -20.86 3.46 50.82
N GLN A 312 -22.00 4.17 50.85
CA GLN A 312 -22.52 4.70 52.10
C GLN A 312 -22.62 3.53 53.06
N LYS A 313 -21.95 3.63 54.21
CA LYS A 313 -22.02 2.63 55.26
C LYS A 313 -23.52 2.38 55.50
N PRO A 314 -24.01 1.13 55.41
CA PRO A 314 -25.42 0.87 55.62
C PRO A 314 -25.83 1.47 56.98
N PRO A 315 -27.03 2.05 57.09
CA PRO A 315 -27.50 2.56 58.37
C PRO A 315 -27.37 1.45 59.42
N PRO A 316 -26.94 1.76 60.65
CA PRO A 316 -26.87 0.77 61.71
C PRO A 316 -28.25 0.11 61.84
N PRO A 317 -28.33 -1.22 62.03
CA PRO A 317 -29.60 -1.89 62.21
C PRO A 317 -30.32 -1.21 63.37
N ASP A 318 -31.56 -0.77 63.13
CA ASP A 318 -32.42 -0.18 64.15
C ASP A 318 -32.39 -1.12 65.36
N ALA A 319 -31.96 -0.59 66.50
CA ALA A 319 -31.99 -1.32 67.75
C ALA A 319 -33.45 -1.67 68.00
N ILE A 320 -33.79 -2.94 67.83
CA ILE A 320 -35.07 -3.49 68.23
C ILE A 320 -35.12 -3.30 69.74
N GLU A 321 -35.87 -2.28 70.20
CA GLU A 321 -36.24 -2.14 71.60
C GLU A 321 -37.07 -3.38 71.96
N ILE A 322 -36.48 -4.25 72.79
CA ILE A 322 -37.13 -5.41 73.42
C ILE A 322 -37.62 -4.98 74.79
#